data_AF-A0A0L6UZI4-F1
#
_entry.id   AF-A0A0L6UZI4-F1
#
_cell.length_a   1.000
_cell.length_b   1.000
_cell.length_c   1.000
_cell.angle_alpha   90.00
_cell.angle_beta   90.00
_cell.angle_gamma   90.00
#
_symmetry.space_group_name_H-M   'P 1'
#
loop_
_entity.id
_entity.type
_entity.pdbx_description
1 polymer ?
#
loop_
_entity_poly.entity_id
_entity_poly.type
_entity_poly.pdbx_seq_one_letter_code
_entity_poly.pdbx_strand_id
1 'polypeptide(L)'
;MVWKQPFIENHWAQLLPTAKFAHNNQDHASTSISPFKENYGFNLSYGRVPSSKQHLPVFKEILKKLGEFQEELKECLHQSQETMKHHFDKNVRINPDWKVEESSGIFINALV
;
A
#
# COMPACT_ATOMS: atom_id res chain seq x y z
N MET A 1 -21.04 -22.16 -8.31
CA MET A 1 -20.27 -20.97 -7.94
C MET A 1 -18.81 -21.41 -7.88
N VAL A 2 -18.01 -21.08 -8.88
CA VAL A 2 -16.58 -21.45 -8.91
C VAL A 2 -15.85 -20.38 -8.11
N TRP A 3 -15.34 -20.75 -6.94
CA TRP A 3 -14.39 -19.91 -6.22
C TRP A 3 -13.14 -19.83 -7.08
N LYS A 4 -12.95 -18.70 -7.75
CA LYS A 4 -11.69 -18.41 -8.44
C LYS A 4 -10.68 -18.15 -7.32
N GLN A 5 -9.75 -19.07 -7.13
CA GLN A 5 -8.66 -18.84 -6.18
C GLN A 5 -7.90 -17.57 -6.59
N PRO A 6 -7.68 -16.62 -5.66
CA PRO A 6 -6.90 -15.41 -5.90
C PRO A 6 -5.54 -15.77 -6.50
N PHE A 7 -5.09 -15.06 -7.53
CA PHE A 7 -3.78 -15.33 -8.16
C PHE A 7 -2.66 -15.17 -7.12
N ILE A 8 -2.87 -14.26 -6.18
CA ILE A 8 -1.97 -13.93 -5.07
C ILE A 8 -1.68 -15.16 -4.19
N GLU A 9 -2.68 -16.00 -3.90
CA GLU A 9 -2.55 -17.15 -2.98
C GLU A 9 -1.57 -18.21 -3.50
N ASN A 10 -1.51 -18.43 -4.82
CA ASN A 10 -0.67 -19.47 -5.42
C ASN A 10 0.79 -19.04 -5.70
N HIS A 11 1.08 -17.73 -5.67
CA HIS A 11 2.39 -17.19 -6.08
C HIS A 11 3.09 -16.35 -5.01
N TRP A 12 2.52 -16.26 -3.80
CA TRP A 12 2.98 -15.38 -2.73
C TRP A 12 4.47 -15.50 -2.42
N ALA A 13 4.97 -16.73 -2.26
CA ALA A 13 6.37 -16.99 -1.95
C ALA A 13 7.34 -16.50 -3.05
N GLN A 14 6.92 -16.57 -4.32
CA GLN A 14 7.73 -16.12 -5.46
C GLN A 14 7.71 -14.60 -5.62
N LEU A 15 6.63 -13.95 -5.18
CA LEU A 15 6.42 -12.51 -5.31
C LEU A 15 7.00 -11.71 -4.13
N LEU A 16 7.19 -12.34 -2.97
CA LEU A 16 7.70 -11.71 -1.76
C LEU A 16 9.06 -11.00 -1.94
N PRO A 17 10.07 -11.58 -2.62
CA PRO A 17 11.34 -10.89 -2.84
C PRO A 17 11.17 -9.62 -3.67
N THR A 18 10.34 -9.67 -4.73
CA THR A 18 10.05 -8.52 -5.59
C THR A 18 9.30 -7.43 -4.83
N ALA A 19 8.31 -7.81 -4.02
CA ALA A 19 7.55 -6.89 -3.19
C ALA A 19 8.45 -6.18 -2.16
N LYS A 20 9.31 -6.92 -1.46
CA LYS A 20 10.27 -6.36 -0.50
C LYS A 20 11.24 -5.40 -1.17
N PHE A 21 11.75 -5.76 -2.34
CA PHE A 21 12.64 -4.90 -3.11
C PHE A 21 11.96 -3.61 -3.55
N ALA A 22 10.73 -3.70 -4.08
CA ALA A 22 9.96 -2.53 -4.49
C ALA A 22 9.65 -1.61 -3.31
N HIS A 23 9.21 -2.18 -2.18
CA HIS A 23 8.91 -1.42 -0.96
C HIS A 23 10.14 -0.67 -0.43
N ASN A 24 11.29 -1.34 -0.35
CA ASN A 24 12.51 -0.74 0.16
C ASN A 24 13.17 0.28 -0.79
N ASN A 25 12.75 0.30 -2.06
CA ASN A 25 13.19 1.28 -3.06
C ASN A 25 12.21 2.45 -3.23
N GLN A 26 10.99 2.34 -2.71
CA GLN A 26 10.02 3.42 -2.78
C GLN A 26 10.38 4.50 -1.75
N ASP A 27 10.37 5.76 -2.20
CA ASP A 27 10.59 6.89 -1.29
C ASP A 27 9.46 6.95 -0.26
N HIS A 28 9.84 7.05 1.01
CA HIS A 28 8.87 7.19 2.07
C HIS A 28 8.26 8.60 2.06
N ALA A 29 6.94 8.70 2.22
CA ALA A 29 6.20 9.95 2.02
C ALA A 29 6.64 11.10 2.94
N SER A 30 7.10 10.81 4.16
CA SER A 30 7.53 11.84 5.12
C SER A 30 8.98 12.28 4.97
N THR A 31 9.87 11.37 4.54
CA THR A 31 11.32 11.65 4.47
C THR A 31 11.79 11.92 3.04
N SER A 32 10.97 11.59 2.03
CA SER A 32 11.33 11.61 0.61
C SER A 32 12.62 10.83 0.30
N ILE A 33 12.93 9.83 1.14
CA ILE A 33 14.11 8.97 1.02
C ILE A 33 13.65 7.52 1.17
N SER A 34 14.08 6.65 0.27
CA SER A 34 13.83 5.21 0.36
C SER A 34 14.70 4.52 1.44
N PRO A 35 14.22 3.47 2.11
CA PRO A 35 14.99 2.71 3.09
C PRO A 35 16.34 2.18 2.58
N PHE A 36 16.42 1.76 1.31
CA PHE A 36 17.71 1.34 0.73
C PHE A 36 18.66 2.51 0.54
N LYS A 37 18.16 3.68 0.14
CA LYS A 37 18.98 4.88 0.02
C LYS A 37 19.44 5.38 1.39
N GLU A 38 18.61 5.27 2.41
CA GLU A 38 18.99 5.59 3.78
C GLU A 38 20.10 4.66 4.31
N ASN A 39 19.96 3.34 4.11
CA ASN A 39 20.93 2.35 4.61
C ASN A 39 22.25 2.33 3.83
N TYR A 40 22.21 2.52 2.51
CA TYR A 40 23.38 2.32 1.64
C TYR A 40 23.89 3.61 0.98
N GLY A 41 23.14 4.72 1.05
CA GLY A 41 23.48 5.98 0.39
C GLY A 41 23.11 6.05 -1.09
N PHE A 42 22.56 4.99 -1.69
CA PHE A 42 22.16 4.93 -3.10
C PHE A 42 20.95 4.02 -3.33
N ASN A 43 20.23 4.24 -4.44
CA ASN A 43 19.11 3.40 -4.83
C ASN A 43 19.62 2.09 -5.47
N LEU A 44 19.12 0.95 -4.99
CA LEU A 44 19.44 -0.35 -5.58
C LEU A 44 18.65 -0.53 -6.89
N SER A 45 19.30 -1.06 -7.91
CA SER A 45 18.67 -1.37 -9.21
C SER A 45 18.90 -2.82 -9.60
N TYR A 46 17.97 -3.41 -10.35
CA TYR A 46 18.11 -4.73 -10.93
C TYR A 46 19.13 -4.72 -12.08
N GLY A 47 20.43 -4.63 -11.77
CA GLY A 47 21.54 -4.87 -12.69
C GLY A 47 21.41 -4.22 -14.10
N ARG A 48 22.02 -4.87 -15.09
CA ARG A 48 22.01 -4.40 -16.50
C ARG A 48 20.57 -4.46 -17.03
N VAL A 49 20.03 -3.31 -17.44
CA VAL A 49 18.78 -3.24 -18.22
C VAL A 49 18.97 -4.07 -19.50
N PRO A 50 18.16 -5.12 -19.74
CA PRO A 50 18.24 -5.88 -20.98
C PRO A 50 17.96 -4.93 -22.17
N SER A 51 18.73 -5.09 -23.24
CA SER A 51 18.53 -4.31 -24.48
C SER A 51 17.08 -4.49 -24.97
N SER A 52 16.45 -3.44 -25.46
CA SER A 52 15.07 -3.44 -26.01
C SER A 52 14.81 -4.49 -27.11
N LYS A 53 15.88 -5.09 -27.66
CA LYS A 53 15.84 -6.17 -28.65
C LYS A 53 15.66 -7.57 -28.05
N GLN A 54 15.79 -7.75 -26.74
CA GLN A 54 15.56 -9.03 -26.06
C GLN A 54 14.07 -9.26 -25.83
N HIS A 55 13.32 -9.38 -26.93
CA HIS A 55 11.91 -9.72 -26.90
C HIS A 55 11.75 -11.23 -26.72
N LEU A 56 11.75 -11.67 -25.47
CA LEU A 56 11.44 -13.06 -25.12
C LEU A 56 9.91 -13.22 -25.05
N PRO A 57 9.28 -14.14 -25.81
CA PRO A 57 7.82 -14.36 -25.74
C PRO A 57 7.33 -14.66 -24.32
N VAL A 58 8.15 -15.31 -23.49
CA VAL A 58 7.91 -15.54 -22.05
C VAL A 58 7.74 -14.22 -21.27
N PHE A 59 8.45 -13.16 -21.65
CA PHE A 59 8.37 -11.86 -20.98
C PHE A 59 6.99 -11.20 -21.17
N LYS A 60 6.34 -11.38 -22.33
CA LYS A 60 4.99 -10.89 -22.57
C LYS A 60 3.97 -11.54 -21.64
N GLU A 61 4.09 -12.86 -21.44
CA GLU A 61 3.22 -13.58 -20.52
C GLU A 61 3.45 -13.16 -19.06
N ILE A 62 4.71 -12.95 -18.67
CA ILE A 62 5.05 -12.44 -17.34
C ILE A 62 4.47 -11.04 -17.13
N LEU A 63 4.61 -10.13 -18.10
CA LEU A 63 4.04 -8.78 -18.02
C LEU A 63 2.52 -8.80 -17.91
N LYS A 64 1.85 -9.67 -18.67
CA LYS A 64 0.40 -9.84 -18.59
C LYS A 64 -0.02 -10.31 -17.19
N LYS A 65 0.63 -11.35 -16.66
CA LYS A 65 0.38 -11.86 -15.30
C LYS A 65 0.64 -10.80 -14.24
N LEU A 66 1.69 -10.00 -14.41
CA LEU A 66 2.01 -8.90 -13.50
C LEU A 66 0.92 -7.82 -13.50
N GLY A 67 0.37 -7.49 -14.67
CA GLY A 67 -0.77 -6.56 -14.78
C GLY A 67 -2.01 -7.09 -14.08
N GLU A 68 -2.38 -8.35 -14.31
CA GLU A 68 -3.51 -9.01 -13.62
C GLU A 68 -3.31 -8.99 -12.09
N PHE A 69 -2.10 -9.30 -11.63
CA PHE A 69 -1.74 -9.26 -10.21
C PHE A 69 -1.83 -7.85 -9.61
N GLN A 70 -1.39 -6.83 -10.34
CA GLN A 70 -1.44 -5.44 -9.86
C GLN A 70 -2.87 -4.95 -9.67
N GLU A 71 -3.80 -5.32 -10.55
CA GLU A 71 -5.20 -4.95 -10.40
C GLU A 71 -5.85 -5.66 -9.21
N GLU A 72 -5.59 -6.97 -9.04
CA GLU A 72 -6.09 -7.73 -7.88
C GLU A 72 -5.57 -7.14 -6.56
N LEU A 73 -4.29 -6.76 -6.51
CA LEU A 73 -3.71 -6.08 -5.34
C LEU A 73 -4.39 -4.74 -5.03
N LYS A 74 -4.67 -3.92 -6.05
CA LYS A 74 -5.35 -2.64 -5.87
C LYS A 74 -6.75 -2.85 -5.29
N GLU A 75 -7.49 -3.83 -5.80
CA GLU A 75 -8.83 -4.17 -5.31
C GLU A 75 -8.78 -4.65 -3.84
N CYS A 76 -7.86 -5.56 -3.51
CA CYS A 76 -7.70 -6.03 -2.12
C CYS A 76 -7.33 -4.90 -1.16
N LEU A 77 -6.44 -3.99 -1.57
CA LEU A 77 -6.06 -2.82 -0.77
C LEU A 77 -7.25 -1.88 -0.56
N HIS A 78 -7.99 -1.57 -1.61
CA HIS A 78 -9.18 -0.72 -1.53
C HIS A 78 -10.23 -1.33 -0.58
N GLN A 79 -10.53 -2.63 -0.72
CA GLN A 79 -11.46 -3.32 0.18
C GLN A 79 -11.00 -3.29 1.64
N SER A 80 -9.70 -3.46 1.88
CA SER A 80 -9.11 -3.38 3.23
C SER A 80 -9.25 -1.97 3.81
N GLN A 81 -8.98 -0.93 3.02
CA GLN A 81 -9.13 0.46 3.42
C GLN A 81 -10.59 0.81 3.76
N GLU A 82 -11.55 0.39 2.94
CA GLU A 82 -12.98 0.61 3.20
C GLU A 82 -13.44 -0.13 4.46
N THR A 83 -12.95 -1.35 4.68
CA THR A 83 -13.24 -2.11 5.91
C THR A 83 -12.69 -1.40 7.13
N MET A 84 -11.43 -0.94 7.07
CA MET A 84 -10.81 -0.16 8.15
C MET A 84 -11.60 1.13 8.44
N LYS A 85 -12.00 1.86 7.40
CA LYS A 85 -12.83 3.06 7.52
C LYS A 85 -14.17 2.76 8.17
N HIS A 86 -14.87 1.71 7.72
CA HIS A 86 -16.15 1.31 8.30
C HIS A 86 -16.04 1.02 9.82
N HIS A 87 -15.00 0.29 10.21
CA HIS A 87 -14.75 0.00 11.63
C HIS A 87 -14.34 1.24 12.42
N PHE A 88 -13.58 2.16 11.82
CA PHE A 88 -13.26 3.44 12.45
C PHE A 88 -14.53 4.26 12.65
N ASP A 89 -15.29 4.55 11.58
CA ASP A 89 -16.51 5.36 11.59
C ASP A 89 -17.56 4.82 12.57
N LYS A 90 -17.68 3.50 12.72
CA LYS A 90 -18.57 2.86 13.71
C LYS A 90 -18.20 3.19 15.16
N ASN A 91 -16.92 3.37 15.46
CA ASN A 91 -16.41 3.58 16.81
C ASN A 91 -16.04 5.05 17.10
N VAL A 92 -16.13 5.93 16.11
CA VAL A 92 -15.95 7.37 16.30
C VAL A 92 -17.19 7.95 16.97
N ARG A 93 -17.01 8.52 18.17
CA ARG A 93 -18.02 9.39 18.78
C ARG A 93 -18.14 10.66 17.94
N ILE A 94 -19.36 11.15 17.75
CA ILE A 94 -19.61 12.46 17.11
C ILE A 94 -18.73 13.49 17.81
N ASN A 95 -17.91 14.20 17.03
CA ASN A 95 -17.09 15.28 17.57
C ASN A 95 -18.06 16.32 18.16
N PRO A 96 -18.02 16.60 19.47
CA PRO A 96 -18.89 17.61 20.05
C PRO A 96 -18.67 18.91 19.28
N ASP A 97 -19.78 19.55 18.91
CA ASP A 97 -19.79 20.78 18.14
C ASP A 97 -19.08 21.85 18.99
N TRP A 98 -17.82 22.13 18.66
CA TRP A 98 -17.04 23.10 19.39
C TRP A 98 -17.57 24.48 18.98
N LYS A 99 -18.40 25.08 19.82
CA LYS A 99 -18.62 26.52 19.79
C LYS A 99 -17.32 27.13 20.32
N VAL A 100 -16.43 27.59 19.44
CA VAL A 100 -15.44 28.61 19.85
C VAL A 100 -16.25 29.87 20.12
N GLU A 101 -16.80 29.95 21.32
CA GLU A 101 -17.03 31.26 21.92
C GLU A 101 -15.66 31.74 22.37
N GLU A 102 -15.20 32.81 21.71
CA GLU A 102 -14.05 33.55 22.18
C GLU A 102 -14.31 33.95 23.63
N SER A 103 -13.32 33.63 24.46
CA SER A 103 -13.17 34.03 25.86
C SER A 103 -13.54 32.98 26.92
N SER A 104 -12.47 32.44 27.50
CA SER A 104 -12.32 32.14 28.93
C SER A 104 -12.97 30.86 29.48
N GLY A 105 -12.19 29.77 29.47
CA GLY A 105 -12.28 28.70 30.46
C GLY A 105 -13.13 27.49 30.05
N ILE A 106 -12.49 26.46 29.48
CA ILE A 106 -13.13 25.16 29.23
C ILE A 106 -13.18 24.39 30.56
N PHE A 107 -14.36 24.29 31.17
CA PHE A 107 -14.65 23.29 32.21
C PHE A 107 -15.31 22.08 31.56
N ILE A 108 -14.65 20.93 31.61
CA ILE A 108 -15.20 19.65 31.17
C ILE A 108 -15.94 19.01 32.35
N ASN A 109 -17.28 19.01 32.31
CA ASN A 109 -18.07 18.07 33.09
C ASN A 109 -18.39 16.86 32.21
N ALA A 110 -17.59 15.81 32.34
CA ALA A 110 -17.98 14.47 31.92
C ALA A 110 -18.84 13.87 33.05
N LEU A 111 -20.16 13.91 32.90
CA LEU A 111 -21.07 13.11 33.72
C LEU A 111 -21.12 11.68 33.16
N VAL A 112 -20.99 10.74 34.09
CA VAL A 112 -21.17 9.28 34.01
C VAL A 112 -22.44 8.90 33.26
#